data_AF-A0A0C9R1G1-F1
#
_entry.id   AF-A0A0C9R1G1-F1
#
_cell.length_a   1.000
_cell.length_b   1.000
_cell.length_c   1.000
_cell.angle_alpha   90.00
_cell.angle_beta   90.00
_cell.angle_gamma   90.00
#
_symmetry.space_group_name_H-M   'P 1'
#
loop_
_entity.id
_entity.type
_entity.pdbx_description
1 polymer ?
#
loop_
_entity_poly.entity_id
_entity_poly.type
_entity_poly.pdbx_seq_one_letter_code
_entity_poly.pdbx_strand_id
1 'polypeptide(L)'
;MGHSMGGAIGFLYAASYPKDVEVLICLDIAGPLVRDDFRCVEMAGDQIDKCLAYEKSDATNRPTYDYDSMIDIVEDAYKGSITRAGAEILLKRGSQPSPIPGQYYFTRDPRLKVSYLGNFNGELLKAFAEK
;
A
#
# COMPACT_ATOMS: atom_id res chain seq x y z
N MET A 1 17.56 -7.04 3.12
CA MET A 1 17.87 -5.59 3.25
C MET A 1 16.60 -4.81 3.01
N GLY A 2 16.31 -3.80 3.84
CA GLY A 2 15.13 -2.95 3.69
C GLY A 2 15.44 -1.49 4.01
N HIS A 3 14.92 -0.57 3.20
CA HIS A 3 15.00 0.88 3.43
C HIS A 3 13.67 1.41 3.93
N SER A 4 13.68 2.33 4.90
CA SER A 4 12.48 2.96 5.45
C SER A 4 11.42 1.90 5.85
N MET A 5 10.20 1.97 5.28
CA MET A 5 9.14 0.97 5.51
C MET A 5 9.58 -0.46 5.18
N GLY A 6 10.46 -0.65 4.19
CA GLY A 6 11.01 -1.96 3.86
C GLY A 6 11.83 -2.57 4.99
N GLY A 7 12.46 -1.74 5.84
CA GLY A 7 13.15 -2.21 7.05
C GLY A 7 12.16 -2.74 8.09
N ALA A 8 11.03 -2.04 8.29
CA ALA A 8 9.99 -2.47 9.24
C ALA A 8 9.32 -3.77 8.81
N ILE A 9 9.02 -3.92 7.51
CA ILE A 9 8.50 -5.17 6.93
C ILE A 9 9.53 -6.30 7.08
N GLY A 10 10.81 -6.01 6.79
CA GLY A 10 11.90 -6.98 6.95
C GLY A 10 12.06 -7.45 8.39
N PHE A 11 11.92 -6.55 9.37
CA PHE A 11 11.96 -6.87 10.80
C PHE A 11 10.85 -7.86 11.17
N LEU A 12 9.60 -7.56 10.80
CA LEU A 12 8.45 -8.43 11.08
C LEU A 12 8.62 -9.81 10.45
N TYR A 13 9.10 -9.87 9.21
CA TYR A 13 9.38 -11.13 8.53
C TYR A 13 10.47 -11.93 9.25
N ALA A 14 11.61 -11.32 9.56
CA ALA A 14 12.72 -11.98 10.26
C ALA A 14 12.31 -12.50 11.64
N ALA A 15 11.56 -11.71 12.42
CA ALA A 15 11.04 -12.13 13.73
C ALA A 15 10.01 -13.26 13.63
N SER A 16 9.24 -13.31 12.53
CA SER A 16 8.25 -14.35 12.29
C SER A 16 8.89 -15.66 11.80
N TYR A 17 9.94 -15.55 10.98
CA TYR A 17 10.63 -16.66 10.33
C TYR A 17 12.14 -16.60 10.59
N PRO A 18 12.60 -16.77 11.86
CA PRO A 18 14.00 -16.56 12.24
C PRO A 18 14.98 -17.56 11.61
N LYS A 19 14.48 -18.66 11.02
CA LYS A 19 15.31 -19.64 10.31
C LYS A 19 15.56 -19.27 8.85
N ASP A 20 14.77 -18.36 8.31
CA ASP A 20 14.82 -17.97 6.89
C ASP A 20 15.72 -16.73 6.69
N VAL A 21 16.09 -16.04 7.78
CA VAL A 21 16.84 -14.78 7.74
C VAL A 21 18.08 -14.88 8.62
N GLU A 22 19.25 -14.90 8.00
CA GLU A 22 20.54 -14.85 8.71
C GLU A 22 20.88 -13.43 9.19
N VAL A 23 20.67 -12.43 8.32
CA VAL A 23 20.96 -11.02 8.61
C VAL A 23 19.91 -10.11 7.99
N LEU A 24 19.38 -9.18 8.77
CA LEU A 24 18.56 -8.07 8.29
C LEU A 24 19.33 -6.75 8.35
N ILE A 25 19.54 -6.14 7.19
CA ILE A 25 20.13 -4.79 7.07
C ILE A 25 19.00 -3.77 6.89
N CYS A 26 18.87 -2.84 7.83
CA CYS A 26 17.92 -1.75 7.79
C CYS A 26 18.62 -0.42 7.48
N LEU A 27 18.14 0.28 6.46
CA LEU A 27 18.67 1.59 6.05
C LEU A 27 17.63 2.66 6.35
N ASP A 28 18.01 3.66 7.15
CA ASP A 28 17.20 4.84 7.48
C ASP A 28 15.76 4.49 7.90
N ILE A 29 15.65 3.60 8.90
CA ILE A 29 14.38 3.24 9.51
C ILE A 29 14.11 4.18 10.69
N ALA A 30 13.07 5.02 10.57
CA ALA A 30 12.60 5.88 11.67
C ALA A 30 12.02 5.09 12.86
N GLY A 31 11.71 3.81 12.63
CA GLY A 31 11.18 2.88 13.60
C GLY A 31 10.11 1.99 12.98
N PRO A 32 9.69 0.93 13.70
CA PRO A 32 8.54 0.14 13.31
C PRO A 32 7.27 0.99 13.28
N LEU A 33 6.36 0.71 12.34
CA LEU A 33 5.07 1.40 12.23
C LEU A 33 4.16 0.98 13.39
N VAL A 34 4.29 1.65 14.53
CA VAL A 34 3.32 1.55 15.63
C VAL A 34 2.15 2.45 15.30
N ARG A 35 0.93 1.95 15.52
CA ARG A 35 -0.30 2.71 15.35
C ARG A 35 -1.04 2.79 16.67
N ASP A 36 -1.80 3.86 16.78
CA ASP A 36 -2.71 4.10 17.89
C ASP A 36 -3.85 3.08 17.88
N ASP A 37 -4.14 2.51 19.04
CA ASP A 37 -5.11 1.44 19.20
C ASP A 37 -6.52 1.88 18.80
N PHE A 38 -6.91 3.12 19.12
CA PHE A 38 -8.22 3.66 18.77
C PHE A 38 -8.41 3.75 17.26
N ARG A 39 -7.41 4.27 16.53
CA ARG A 39 -7.45 4.31 15.07
C ARG A 39 -7.52 2.92 14.44
N CYS A 40 -6.82 1.94 15.00
CA CYS A 40 -6.86 0.57 14.48
C CYS A 40 -8.28 -0.01 14.60
N VAL A 41 -8.92 0.17 15.76
CA VAL A 41 -10.30 -0.31 16.00
C VAL A 41 -11.31 0.43 15.11
N GLU A 42 -11.19 1.75 14.99
CA GLU A 42 -12.07 2.58 14.16
C GLU A 42 -12.01 2.18 12.68
N MET A 43 -10.80 1.93 12.16
CA MET A 43 -10.62 1.59 10.75
C MET A 43 -10.91 0.11 10.45
N ALA A 44 -10.93 -0.79 11.43
CA ALA A 44 -11.00 -2.23 11.21
C ALA A 44 -12.18 -2.64 10.31
N GLY A 45 -13.39 -2.15 10.60
CA GLY A 45 -14.60 -2.49 9.83
C GLY A 45 -14.48 -2.09 8.35
N ASP A 46 -14.13 -0.83 8.08
CA ASP A 46 -13.94 -0.32 6.72
C ASP A 46 -12.87 -1.11 5.94
N GLN A 47 -11.83 -1.57 6.63
CA GLN A 47 -10.74 -2.32 6.00
C GLN A 47 -11.14 -3.75 5.69
N ILE A 48 -11.91 -4.41 6.57
CA ILE A 48 -12.52 -5.71 6.29
C ILE A 48 -13.44 -5.60 5.07
N ASP A 49 -14.34 -4.60 5.06
CA ASP A 49 -15.28 -4.39 3.96
C ASP A 49 -14.56 -4.15 2.63
N LYS A 50 -13.50 -3.33 2.63
CA LYS A 50 -12.64 -3.12 1.45
C LYS A 50 -11.95 -4.40 1.00
N CYS A 51 -11.43 -5.19 1.93
CA CYS A 51 -10.79 -6.47 1.63
C CYS A 51 -11.78 -7.41 0.92
N LEU A 52 -12.98 -7.59 1.50
CA LEU A 52 -14.03 -8.42 0.94
C LEU A 52 -14.53 -7.90 -0.42
N ALA A 53 -14.63 -6.58 -0.58
CA ALA A 53 -15.03 -5.98 -1.85
C ALA A 53 -14.00 -6.26 -2.95
N TYR A 54 -12.70 -6.15 -2.65
CA TYR A 54 -11.66 -6.41 -3.64
C TYR A 54 -11.41 -7.91 -3.89
N GLU A 55 -11.62 -8.79 -2.92
CA GLU A 55 -11.59 -10.25 -3.14
C GLU A 55 -12.68 -10.70 -4.11
N LYS A 56 -13.87 -10.09 -4.04
CA LYS A 56 -14.99 -10.39 -4.94
C LYS A 56 -14.88 -9.67 -6.28
N SER A 57 -13.98 -8.70 -6.42
CA SER A 57 -13.82 -7.95 -7.66
C SER A 57 -13.07 -8.76 -8.70
N ASP A 58 -13.72 -9.05 -9.83
CA ASP A 58 -13.06 -9.65 -10.98
C ASP A 58 -12.17 -8.61 -11.68
N ALA A 59 -11.03 -9.06 -12.21
CA ALA A 59 -10.10 -8.22 -12.97
C ALA A 59 -10.74 -7.58 -14.21
N THR A 60 -11.86 -8.13 -14.66
CA THR A 60 -12.67 -7.64 -15.79
C THR A 60 -13.48 -6.39 -15.46
N ASN A 61 -13.81 -6.14 -14.19
CA ASN A 61 -14.66 -5.02 -13.77
C ASN A 61 -13.86 -3.84 -13.19
N ARG A 62 -12.70 -3.56 -13.78
CA ARG A 62 -11.87 -2.42 -13.36
C ARG A 62 -12.46 -1.11 -13.90
N PRO A 63 -12.53 -0.06 -13.07
CA PRO A 63 -12.96 1.24 -13.54
C PRO A 63 -11.96 1.78 -14.57
N THR A 64 -12.49 2.34 -15.64
CA THR A 64 -11.71 3.01 -16.68
C THR A 64 -11.99 4.51 -16.66
N TYR A 65 -11.02 5.30 -17.11
CA TYR A 65 -11.06 6.75 -17.10
C TYR A 65 -10.45 7.28 -18.40
N ASP A 66 -10.85 8.48 -18.82
CA ASP A 66 -10.02 9.25 -19.76
C ASP A 66 -8.70 9.66 -19.10
N TYR A 67 -7.70 10.00 -19.91
CA TYR A 67 -6.35 10.22 -19.41
C TYR A 67 -6.24 11.46 -18.50
N ASP A 68 -6.99 12.54 -18.78
CA ASP A 68 -6.97 13.74 -17.95
C ASP A 68 -7.58 13.48 -16.57
N SER A 69 -8.69 12.74 -16.52
CA SER A 69 -9.27 12.27 -15.25
C SER A 69 -8.28 11.42 -14.44
N MET A 70 -7.48 10.56 -15.07
CA MET A 70 -6.44 9.81 -14.35
C MET A 70 -5.37 10.71 -13.75
N ILE A 71 -4.98 11.77 -14.46
CA ILE A 71 -4.00 12.75 -13.96
C ILE A 71 -4.56 13.44 -12.72
N ASP A 72 -5.80 13.91 -12.77
CA ASP A 72 -6.46 14.60 -11.66
C ASP A 72 -6.56 13.69 -10.43
N ILE A 73 -6.91 12.40 -10.61
CA ILE A 73 -6.94 11.41 -9.53
C ILE A 73 -5.56 11.24 -8.89
N VAL A 74 -4.49 11.18 -9.69
CA VAL A 74 -3.13 10.99 -9.17
C VAL A 74 -2.64 12.26 -8.47
N GLU A 75 -2.90 13.44 -9.03
CA GLU A 75 -2.52 14.72 -8.43
C GLU A 75 -3.20 14.93 -7.06
N ASP A 76 -4.51 14.67 -6.98
CA ASP A 76 -5.28 14.76 -5.73
C ASP A 76 -4.77 13.76 -4.68
N ALA A 77 -4.50 12.52 -5.09
CA ALA A 77 -3.99 11.49 -4.19
C ALA A 77 -2.64 11.86 -3.54
N TYR A 78 -1.82 12.64 -4.24
CA TYR A 78 -0.52 13.11 -3.76
C TYR A 78 -0.59 14.46 -3.03
N LYS A 79 -1.78 15.07 -2.90
CA LYS A 79 -2.04 16.26 -2.07
C LYS A 79 -1.01 17.39 -2.27
N GLY A 80 -0.69 17.68 -3.54
CA GLY A 80 0.24 18.75 -3.91
C GLY A 80 1.74 18.41 -3.79
N SER A 81 2.09 17.16 -3.44
CA SER A 81 3.50 16.72 -3.41
C SER A 81 4.11 16.43 -4.79
N ILE A 82 3.27 16.44 -5.83
CA ILE A 82 3.69 16.31 -7.23
C ILE A 82 2.99 17.38 -8.07
N THR A 83 3.57 17.68 -9.24
CA THR A 83 2.93 18.51 -10.26
C THR A 83 2.10 17.65 -11.22
N ARG A 84 1.22 18.27 -12.00
CA ARG A 84 0.52 17.62 -13.13
C ARG A 84 1.47 16.87 -14.07
N ALA A 85 2.57 17.50 -14.48
CA ALA A 85 3.61 16.86 -15.30
C ALA A 85 4.26 15.65 -14.59
N GLY A 86 4.41 15.72 -13.25
CA GLY A 86 4.84 14.59 -12.44
C GLY A 86 3.83 13.43 -12.46
N ALA A 87 2.54 13.74 -12.32
CA ALA A 87 1.47 12.75 -12.41
C ALA A 87 1.44 12.07 -13.79
N GLU A 88 1.59 12.83 -14.88
CA GLU A 88 1.74 12.27 -16.23
C GLU A 88 2.90 11.28 -16.34
N ILE A 89 4.07 11.61 -15.77
CA ILE A 89 5.23 10.72 -15.75
C ILE A 89 4.93 9.43 -14.95
N LEU A 90 4.25 9.54 -13.81
CA LEU A 90 3.86 8.37 -13.01
C LEU A 90 2.89 7.46 -13.78
N LEU A 91 1.94 8.04 -14.50
CA LEU A 91 0.94 7.31 -15.28
C LEU A 91 1.53 6.51 -16.43
N LYS A 92 2.69 6.89 -17.00
CA LYS A 92 3.38 6.09 -18.04
C LYS A 92 3.61 4.63 -17.64
N ARG A 93 3.79 4.34 -16.34
CA ARG A 93 3.85 2.98 -15.78
C ARG A 93 2.61 2.59 -14.96
N GLY A 94 1.85 3.60 -14.53
CA GLY A 94 0.70 3.45 -13.65
C GLY A 94 -0.63 3.18 -14.36
N SER A 95 -0.68 3.30 -15.68
CA SER A 95 -1.89 3.06 -16.48
C SER A 95 -1.64 2.17 -17.71
N GLN A 96 -2.72 1.56 -18.21
CA GLN A 96 -2.75 0.79 -19.45
C GLN A 96 -4.03 1.12 -20.23
N PRO A 97 -4.00 1.03 -21.58
CA PRO A 97 -5.19 1.18 -22.39
C PRO A 97 -6.24 0.12 -22.04
N SER A 98 -7.49 0.54 -21.94
CA SER A 98 -8.63 -0.37 -21.81
C SER A 98 -9.12 -0.84 -23.19
N PRO A 99 -9.99 -1.87 -23.26
CA PRO A 99 -10.67 -2.24 -24.50
C PRO A 99 -11.58 -1.13 -25.06
N ILE A 100 -11.95 -0.13 -24.24
CA ILE A 100 -12.76 1.02 -24.66
C ILE A 100 -11.81 2.11 -25.22
N PRO A 101 -12.00 2.55 -26.48
CA PRO A 101 -11.14 3.58 -27.08
C PRO A 101 -11.09 4.86 -26.26
N GLY A 102 -9.89 5.41 -26.09
CA GLY A 102 -9.67 6.66 -25.34
C GLY A 102 -9.72 6.50 -23.82
N GLN A 103 -9.96 5.29 -23.31
CA GLN A 103 -10.04 5.02 -21.89
C GLN A 103 -8.93 4.10 -21.40
N TYR A 104 -8.53 4.31 -20.16
CA TYR A 104 -7.39 3.68 -19.51
C TYR A 104 -7.78 3.18 -18.12
N TYR A 105 -7.06 2.18 -17.60
CA TYR A 105 -7.22 1.72 -16.22
C TYR A 105 -5.88 1.77 -15.48
N PHE A 106 -5.94 1.90 -14.15
CA PHE A 106 -4.75 1.82 -13.31
C PHE A 106 -4.18 0.40 -13.27
N THR A 107 -2.87 0.24 -13.47
CA THR A 107 -2.19 -1.06 -13.43
C THR A 107 -2.01 -1.60 -12.03
N ARG A 108 -2.03 -0.72 -11.02
CA ARG A 108 -1.87 -1.10 -9.61
C ARG A 108 -3.03 -1.97 -9.16
N ASP A 109 -2.70 -3.07 -8.51
CA ASP A 109 -3.69 -3.94 -7.87
C ASP A 109 -4.48 -3.16 -6.80
N PRO A 110 -5.82 -3.09 -6.89
CA PRO A 110 -6.63 -2.35 -5.94
C PRO A 110 -6.58 -2.94 -4.52
N ARG A 111 -6.24 -4.23 -4.35
CA ARG A 111 -6.06 -4.87 -3.04
C ARG A 111 -4.94 -4.23 -2.23
N LEU A 112 -3.96 -3.62 -2.89
CA LEU A 112 -2.89 -2.87 -2.20
C LEU A 112 -3.40 -1.60 -1.50
N LYS A 113 -4.65 -1.17 -1.76
CA LYS A 113 -5.32 -0.10 -1.00
C LYS A 113 -5.79 -0.56 0.38
N VAL A 114 -5.85 -1.87 0.63
CA VAL A 114 -6.16 -2.44 1.95
C VAL A 114 -4.87 -2.48 2.76
N SER A 115 -4.49 -1.36 3.36
CA SER A 115 -3.19 -1.24 4.04
C SER A 115 -3.24 -1.55 5.54
N TYR A 116 -4.40 -1.85 6.12
CA TYR A 116 -4.59 -1.65 7.57
C TYR A 116 -5.06 -2.87 8.39
N LEU A 117 -5.26 -4.05 7.78
CA LEU A 117 -5.67 -5.25 8.52
C LEU A 117 -4.55 -5.90 9.37
N GLY A 118 -3.34 -5.36 9.34
CA GLY A 118 -2.16 -5.94 10.03
C GLY A 118 -1.32 -4.93 10.79
N ASN A 119 -1.91 -3.84 11.31
CA ASN A 119 -1.14 -2.92 12.15
C ASN A 119 -0.87 -3.53 13.51
N PHE A 120 0.36 -3.40 13.97
CA PHE A 120 0.81 -3.85 15.27
C PHE A 120 0.75 -2.68 16.25
N ASN A 121 0.13 -2.91 17.40
CA ASN A 121 0.30 -1.99 18.52
C ASN A 121 1.71 -2.15 19.11
N GLY A 122 2.11 -1.21 19.97
CA GLY A 122 3.47 -1.17 20.51
C GLY A 122 3.84 -2.44 21.28
N GLU A 123 2.89 -3.04 22.01
CA GLU A 123 3.12 -4.23 22.83
C GLU A 123 3.38 -5.47 21.97
N LEU A 124 2.56 -5.71 20.94
CA LEU A 124 2.78 -6.83 20.03
C LEU A 124 4.12 -6.71 19.29
N LEU A 125 4.53 -5.48 18.97
CA LEU A 125 5.80 -5.25 18.32
C LEU A 125 7.01 -5.49 19.24
N LYS A 126 6.90 -5.12 20.53
CA LYS A 126 7.92 -5.49 21.54
C LYS A 126 8.03 -7.01 21.66
N ALA A 127 6.90 -7.72 21.67
CA ALA A 127 6.91 -9.18 21.72
C ALA A 127 7.61 -9.81 20.50
N PHE A 128 7.51 -9.21 19.31
CA PHE A 128 8.31 -9.63 18.15
C PHE A 128 9.81 -9.36 18.33
N ALA A 129 10.20 -8.28 19.01
CA ALA A 129 11.59 -7.91 19.23
C ALA A 129 12.29 -8.75 20.32
N GLU A 130 11.52 -9.33 21.24
CA GLU A 130 12.03 -10.17 22.34
C GLU A 130 12.25 -11.65 21.96
N LYS A 131 11.80 -12.04 20.76
CA LYS A 131 11.79 -13.42 20.28
C LYS A 131 13.09 -13.81 19.60
#